data_AF-A0A6P8WTZ5-F1
#
_entry.id   AF-A0A6P8WTZ5-F1
#
_cell.length_a   1.000
_cell.length_b   1.000
_cell.length_c   1.000
_cell.angle_alpha   90.00
_cell.angle_beta   90.00
_cell.angle_gamma   90.00
#
_symmetry.space_group_name_H-M   'P 1'
#
loop_
_entity.id
_entity.type
_entity.pdbx_description
1 polymer ?
#
loop_
_entity_poly.entity_id
_entity_poly.type
_entity_poly.pdbx_seq_one_letter_code
_entity_poly.pdbx_strand_id
1 'polypeptide(L)'
;MAYILIEYSMMIQKVSGNGNFTTKRNSVRQNYNEITQTALASLKEVTEKTDRLLWRCDPSPHIHKVTYDEVTRLLQGYIENEVDLNTDGSCSRTCADYHNTTSKSCSDEKFCAQQPKCSGRIHDCQFIDSIQSVCQSPENSTRRYEYVKYGERKYLGKNEKCWRDVNKVQSWKKWYFTECTYCFCLCDEQRPKSDRYFNLRETLSDVNANKVVTGVSGVFTSSPEWTDYLEFTNIGMLMDVAQSTIPYIDIQDVASIPPVALAGIGIYYKHRGLNGGFVAPQIISYDLSPHLSLIPN
;
A
#
# COMPACT_ATOMS: atom_id res chain seq x y z
N MET A 1 -40.96 -14.87 10.17
CA MET A 1 -41.95 -14.14 10.99
C MET A 1 -43.38 -14.70 10.83
N ALA A 2 -43.93 -14.84 9.60
CA ALA A 2 -45.32 -15.27 9.39
C ALA A 2 -45.67 -16.68 9.94
N TYR A 3 -44.79 -17.66 9.75
CA TYR A 3 -45.00 -19.04 10.26
C TYR A 3 -45.26 -19.08 11.77
N ILE A 4 -44.41 -18.40 12.56
CA ILE A 4 -44.49 -18.39 14.03
C ILE A 4 -45.82 -17.78 14.49
N LEU A 5 -46.26 -16.69 13.85
CA LEU A 5 -47.53 -16.03 14.18
C LEU A 5 -48.74 -16.95 13.89
N ILE A 6 -48.72 -17.65 12.76
CA ILE A 6 -49.77 -18.60 12.36
C ILE A 6 -49.79 -19.81 13.31
N GLU A 7 -48.63 -20.34 13.68
CA GLU A 7 -48.55 -21.46 14.61
C GLU A 7 -49.05 -21.04 16.01
N TYR A 8 -48.62 -19.88 16.50
CA TYR A 8 -49.03 -19.33 17.78
C TYR A 8 -50.54 -19.05 17.82
N SER A 9 -51.11 -18.47 16.75
CA SER A 9 -52.56 -18.23 16.68
C SER A 9 -53.37 -19.53 16.74
N MET A 10 -52.88 -20.59 16.08
CA MET A 10 -53.52 -21.92 16.13
C MET A 10 -53.41 -22.56 17.53
N MET A 11 -52.30 -22.34 18.25
CA MET A 11 -52.18 -22.80 19.63
C MET A 11 -53.18 -22.09 20.55
N ILE A 12 -53.34 -20.77 20.43
CA ILE A 12 -54.33 -20.01 21.21
C ILE A 12 -55.75 -20.51 20.92
N GLN A 13 -56.14 -20.67 19.65
CA GLN A 13 -57.49 -21.13 19.32
C GLN A 13 -57.79 -22.53 19.87
N LYS A 14 -56.76 -23.40 19.94
CA LYS A 14 -56.89 -24.72 20.56
C LYS A 14 -57.11 -24.63 22.08
N VAL A 15 -56.41 -23.73 22.78
CA VAL A 15 -56.55 -23.52 24.24
C VAL A 15 -57.90 -22.87 24.56
N SER A 16 -58.38 -21.96 23.73
CA SER A 16 -59.68 -21.30 23.88
C SER A 16 -60.89 -22.18 23.53
N GLY A 17 -60.67 -23.46 23.18
CA GLY A 17 -61.74 -24.42 22.88
C GLY A 17 -62.36 -24.30 21.48
N ASN A 18 -61.81 -23.48 20.58
CA ASN A 18 -62.38 -23.18 19.26
C ASN A 18 -62.06 -24.24 18.16
N GLY A 19 -62.02 -25.53 18.51
CA GLY A 19 -61.82 -26.63 17.55
C GLY A 19 -60.40 -27.21 17.52
N ASN A 20 -60.19 -28.23 16.68
CA ASN A 20 -58.92 -28.95 16.59
C ASN A 20 -58.08 -28.52 15.37
N PHE A 21 -56.96 -27.85 15.62
CA PHE A 21 -56.07 -27.28 14.59
C PHE A 21 -54.82 -28.12 14.31
N THR A 22 -54.71 -29.35 14.84
CA THR A 22 -53.50 -30.18 14.68
C THR A 22 -53.15 -30.48 13.23
N THR A 23 -54.13 -30.84 12.39
CA THR A 23 -53.90 -31.15 10.97
C THR A 23 -53.41 -29.94 10.20
N LYS A 24 -54.04 -28.78 10.41
CA LYS A 24 -53.69 -27.53 9.75
C LYS A 24 -52.31 -27.04 10.18
N ARG A 25 -51.99 -27.17 11.46
CA ARG A 25 -50.65 -26.89 12.01
C ARG A 25 -49.57 -27.77 11.35
N ASN A 26 -49.82 -29.07 11.22
CA ASN A 26 -48.86 -29.99 10.61
C ASN A 26 -48.63 -29.66 9.12
N SER A 27 -49.68 -29.32 8.38
CA SER A 27 -49.57 -28.89 6.97
C SER A 27 -48.78 -27.59 6.81
N VAL A 28 -49.01 -26.58 7.67
CA VAL A 28 -48.25 -25.32 7.67
C VAL A 28 -46.77 -25.56 8.01
N ARG A 29 -46.48 -26.46 8.95
CA ARG A 29 -45.11 -26.85 9.30
C ARG A 29 -44.41 -27.57 8.15
N GLN A 30 -45.08 -28.49 7.46
CA GLN A 30 -44.52 -29.15 6.27
C GLN A 30 -44.19 -28.14 5.17
N ASN A 31 -45.13 -27.27 4.82
CA ASN A 31 -44.91 -26.25 3.80
C ASN A 31 -43.76 -25.29 4.19
N TYR A 32 -43.66 -24.90 5.47
CA TYR A 32 -42.53 -24.10 5.95
C TYR A 32 -41.20 -24.83 5.80
N ASN A 33 -41.15 -26.13 6.15
CA ASN A 33 -39.95 -26.94 6.02
C ASN A 33 -39.53 -27.08 4.55
N GLU A 34 -40.47 -27.35 3.63
CA GLU A 34 -40.20 -27.46 2.19
C GLU A 34 -39.66 -26.15 1.58
N ILE A 35 -40.26 -25.01 1.93
CA ILE A 35 -39.78 -23.69 1.50
C ILE A 35 -38.38 -23.43 2.07
N THR A 36 -38.16 -23.76 3.34
CA THR A 36 -36.87 -23.55 4.00
C THR A 36 -35.78 -24.44 3.39
N GLN A 37 -36.07 -25.72 3.13
CA GLN A 37 -35.13 -26.64 2.47
C GLN A 37 -34.77 -26.17 1.06
N THR A 38 -35.76 -25.70 0.29
CA THR A 38 -35.54 -25.18 -1.07
C THR A 38 -34.67 -23.91 -1.04
N ALA A 39 -34.99 -22.97 -0.15
CA ALA A 39 -34.21 -21.74 0.03
C ALA A 39 -32.77 -22.03 0.50
N LEU A 40 -32.58 -22.98 1.42
CA LEU A 40 -31.26 -23.41 1.89
C LEU A 40 -30.43 -24.07 0.78
N ALA A 41 -31.05 -24.90 -0.06
CA ALA A 41 -30.37 -25.54 -1.19
C ALA A 41 -29.88 -24.50 -2.21
N SER A 42 -30.73 -23.54 -2.58
CA SER A 42 -30.33 -22.44 -3.47
C SER A 42 -29.25 -21.55 -2.85
N LEU A 43 -29.35 -21.26 -1.55
CA LEU A 43 -28.33 -20.48 -0.85
C LEU A 43 -26.98 -21.19 -0.89
N LYS A 44 -26.95 -22.49 -0.60
CA LYS A 44 -25.73 -23.30 -0.62
C LYS A 44 -25.06 -23.33 -2.00
N GLU A 45 -25.86 -23.49 -3.06
CA GLU A 45 -25.32 -23.47 -4.44
C GLU A 45 -24.67 -22.12 -4.78
N VAL A 46 -25.29 -21.01 -4.37
CA VAL A 46 -24.74 -19.68 -4.61
C VAL A 46 -23.48 -19.46 -3.77
N THR A 47 -23.49 -19.80 -2.48
CA THR A 47 -22.34 -19.57 -1.59
C THR A 47 -21.10 -20.36 -2.00
N GLU A 48 -21.26 -21.57 -2.53
CA GLU A 48 -20.15 -22.38 -3.06
C GLU A 48 -19.50 -21.77 -4.31
N LYS A 49 -20.25 -20.98 -5.09
CA LYS A 49 -19.78 -20.36 -6.35
C LYS A 49 -19.30 -18.92 -6.19
N THR A 50 -19.65 -18.24 -5.09
CA THR A 50 -19.32 -16.82 -4.91
C THR A 50 -17.92 -16.61 -4.37
N ASP A 51 -17.18 -15.68 -4.97
CA ASP A 51 -15.90 -15.22 -4.46
C ASP A 51 -16.07 -14.58 -3.08
N ARG A 52 -15.17 -14.96 -2.17
CA ARG A 52 -15.16 -14.51 -0.78
C ARG A 52 -14.23 -13.33 -0.54
N LEU A 53 -13.43 -12.98 -1.53
CA LEU A 53 -12.51 -11.84 -1.47
C LEU A 53 -13.27 -10.59 -1.88
N LEU A 54 -13.36 -9.63 -0.97
CA LEU A 54 -13.91 -8.32 -1.27
C LEU A 54 -12.79 -7.30 -1.21
N TRP A 55 -12.67 -6.54 -2.30
CA TRP A 55 -11.78 -5.40 -2.42
C TRP A 55 -12.54 -4.23 -3.05
N ARG A 56 -11.96 -3.03 -2.98
CA ARG A 56 -12.58 -1.82 -3.52
C ARG A 56 -12.09 -1.53 -4.94
N CYS A 57 -13.01 -1.12 -5.81
CA CYS A 57 -12.68 -0.66 -7.16
C CYS A 57 -11.89 0.65 -7.13
N ASP A 58 -11.07 0.88 -8.16
CA ASP A 58 -10.24 2.08 -8.24
C ASP A 58 -11.08 3.34 -8.44
N PRO A 59 -10.86 4.41 -7.65
CA PRO A 59 -11.48 5.70 -7.86
C PRO A 59 -10.89 6.38 -9.09
N SER A 60 -11.70 7.20 -9.75
CA SER A 60 -11.25 8.05 -10.87
C SER A 60 -11.63 9.51 -10.57
N PRO A 61 -10.68 10.39 -10.19
CA PRO A 61 -9.23 10.22 -10.07
C PRO A 61 -8.76 9.73 -8.68
N HIS A 62 -7.51 9.25 -8.60
CA HIS A 62 -6.79 9.07 -7.34
C HIS A 62 -6.32 10.42 -6.78
N ILE A 63 -6.58 10.65 -5.50
CA ILE A 63 -6.26 11.88 -4.78
C ILE A 63 -5.39 11.54 -3.56
N HIS A 64 -4.21 12.17 -3.48
CA HIS A 64 -3.26 11.99 -2.38
C HIS A 64 -3.88 12.41 -1.05
N LYS A 65 -3.66 11.61 0.01
CA LYS A 65 -4.24 11.74 1.36
C LYS A 65 -5.77 11.61 1.45
N VAL A 66 -6.43 11.20 0.37
CA VAL A 66 -7.88 10.93 0.35
C VAL A 66 -8.14 9.49 -0.08
N THR A 67 -7.59 9.09 -1.23
CA THR A 67 -7.74 7.74 -1.76
C THR A 67 -6.47 6.91 -1.60
N TYR A 68 -5.31 7.56 -1.58
CA TYR A 68 -4.03 6.88 -1.39
C TYR A 68 -3.07 7.73 -0.59
N ASP A 69 -2.06 7.09 -0.01
CA ASP A 69 -0.92 7.72 0.64
C ASP A 69 0.39 7.13 0.11
N GLU A 70 1.49 7.85 0.26
CA GLU A 70 2.83 7.41 -0.14
C GLU A 70 3.73 7.17 1.08
N VAL A 71 4.61 6.17 1.00
CA VAL A 71 5.67 6.01 2.00
C VAL A 71 6.73 7.07 1.72
N THR A 72 6.89 8.03 2.62
CA THR A 72 7.80 9.15 2.37
C THR A 72 9.24 8.79 2.70
N ARG A 73 10.17 9.20 1.82
CA ARG A 73 11.63 9.18 2.04
C ARG A 73 12.22 7.84 2.51
N LEU A 74 11.71 6.71 1.99
CA LEU A 74 12.28 5.40 2.28
C LEU A 74 13.56 5.18 1.45
N LEU A 75 13.46 5.30 0.13
CA LEU A 75 14.60 5.19 -0.80
C LEU A 75 14.53 6.35 -1.79
N GLN A 76 15.42 7.33 -1.64
CA GLN A 76 15.46 8.51 -2.50
C GLN A 76 16.78 8.66 -3.22
N GLY A 77 16.73 9.07 -4.49
CA GLY A 77 17.91 9.49 -5.23
C GLY A 77 18.65 10.62 -4.50
N TYR A 78 19.96 10.48 -4.37
CA TYR A 78 20.83 11.37 -3.64
C TYR A 78 22.17 11.52 -4.36
N ILE A 79 22.60 12.77 -4.56
CA ILE A 79 23.86 13.09 -5.22
C ILE A 79 24.87 13.47 -4.16
N GLU A 80 26.01 12.78 -4.11
CA GLU A 80 27.09 13.07 -3.16
C GLU A 80 28.43 12.93 -3.87
N ASN A 81 29.45 13.68 -3.43
CA ASN A 81 30.77 13.53 -3.99
C ASN A 81 31.52 12.34 -3.38
N GLU A 82 32.32 11.65 -4.18
CA GLU A 82 33.17 10.55 -3.73
C GLU A 82 34.00 10.89 -2.49
N VAL A 83 34.53 12.11 -2.43
CA VAL A 83 35.32 12.63 -1.30
C VAL A 83 34.55 12.59 0.03
N ASP A 84 33.22 12.68 -0.03
CA ASP A 84 32.35 12.74 1.15
C ASP A 84 31.71 11.39 1.49
N LEU A 85 31.92 10.38 0.64
CA LEU A 85 31.43 9.01 0.82
C LEU A 85 32.39 8.11 1.61
N ASN A 86 33.58 8.60 1.95
CA ASN A 86 34.60 7.87 2.69
C ASN A 86 35.22 8.71 3.80
N THR A 87 35.87 8.06 4.78
CA THR A 87 36.41 8.73 5.97
C THR A 87 37.76 9.40 5.73
N ASP A 88 38.50 8.91 4.73
CA ASP A 88 39.82 9.36 4.34
C ASP A 88 39.78 10.57 3.39
N GLY A 89 38.60 10.96 2.92
CA GLY A 89 38.41 12.01 1.94
C GLY A 89 39.13 11.73 0.63
N SER A 90 39.35 10.46 0.25
CA SER A 90 40.04 10.11 -0.99
C SER A 90 39.07 10.02 -2.16
N CYS A 91 39.60 10.08 -3.38
CA CYS A 91 38.85 9.86 -4.62
C CYS A 91 39.56 8.81 -5.48
N SER A 92 39.94 7.72 -4.82
CA SER A 92 40.74 6.64 -5.40
C SER A 92 39.88 5.48 -5.90
N ARG A 93 38.56 5.55 -5.71
CA ARG A 93 37.60 4.52 -6.05
C ARG A 93 36.71 5.02 -7.18
N THR A 94 35.71 4.23 -7.52
CA THR A 94 34.65 4.62 -8.44
C THR A 94 33.32 4.65 -7.69
N CYS A 95 32.34 5.39 -8.22
CA CYS A 95 31.01 5.43 -7.62
C CYS A 95 30.39 4.04 -7.40
N ALA A 96 30.67 3.06 -8.27
CA ALA A 96 30.16 1.71 -8.17
C ALA A 96 30.70 0.93 -6.95
N ASP A 97 31.87 1.33 -6.41
CA ASP A 97 32.47 0.66 -5.24
C ASP A 97 31.73 1.00 -3.94
N TYR A 98 30.88 2.03 -3.94
CA TYR A 98 30.11 2.48 -2.78
C TYR A 98 28.76 1.76 -2.71
N HIS A 99 28.80 0.45 -2.49
CA HIS A 99 27.59 -0.38 -2.30
C HIS A 99 26.85 -0.06 -1.00
N ASN A 100 27.54 0.41 0.04
CA ASN A 100 26.93 0.78 1.31
C ASN A 100 27.87 1.67 2.11
N THR A 101 27.47 2.92 2.31
CA THR A 101 28.22 3.92 3.06
C THR A 101 27.25 4.89 3.74
N THR A 102 27.77 5.97 4.30
CA THR A 102 27.04 7.07 4.91
C THR A 102 27.76 8.36 4.55
N SER A 103 27.07 9.50 4.45
CA SER A 103 27.74 10.78 4.22
C SER A 103 28.68 11.12 5.40
N LYS A 104 30.00 11.04 5.17
CA LYS A 104 31.05 11.13 6.19
C LYS A 104 31.47 12.56 6.46
N SER A 105 31.68 13.35 5.42
CA SER A 105 32.07 14.75 5.49
C SER A 105 31.23 15.62 4.57
N CYS A 106 31.48 16.92 4.61
CA CYS A 106 31.12 17.85 3.54
C CYS A 106 32.32 18.77 3.35
N SER A 107 33.36 18.21 2.73
CA SER A 107 34.63 18.91 2.56
C SER A 107 34.47 20.00 1.50
N ASP A 108 35.03 21.19 1.77
CA ASP A 108 35.02 22.38 0.89
C ASP A 108 33.69 23.13 0.70
N GLU A 109 32.64 22.85 1.49
CA GLU A 109 31.32 23.54 1.43
C GLU A 109 30.72 23.64 0.02
N LYS A 110 30.98 22.61 -0.81
CA LYS A 110 30.49 22.53 -2.19
C LYS A 110 29.00 22.14 -2.20
N PHE A 111 28.60 21.26 -3.11
CA PHE A 111 27.20 20.89 -3.27
C PHE A 111 26.59 20.25 -2.01
N CYS A 112 27.37 19.49 -1.24
CA CYS A 112 26.94 18.87 0.03
C CYS A 112 26.44 19.89 1.08
N ALA A 113 26.95 21.13 1.08
CA ALA A 113 26.51 22.19 2.00
C ALA A 113 25.24 22.90 1.50
N GLN A 114 24.96 22.80 0.20
CA GLN A 114 23.83 23.45 -0.46
C GLN A 114 22.56 22.58 -0.43
N GLN A 115 22.67 21.31 -0.05
CA GLN A 115 21.56 20.36 -0.01
C GLN A 115 21.36 19.76 1.39
N PRO A 116 20.17 19.24 1.71
CA PRO A 116 19.95 18.50 2.94
C PRO A 116 20.75 17.19 2.96
N LYS A 117 21.66 17.06 3.93
CA LYS A 117 22.45 15.83 4.13
C LYS A 117 21.55 14.58 4.26
N CYS A 118 21.94 13.49 3.59
CA CYS A 118 21.36 12.17 3.82
C CYS A 118 21.71 11.68 5.24
N SER A 119 20.71 11.41 6.08
CA SER A 119 20.94 11.06 7.49
C SER A 119 20.88 9.57 7.82
N GLY A 120 21.07 8.72 6.81
CA GLY A 120 21.15 7.27 7.01
C GLY A 120 22.14 6.63 6.06
N ARG A 121 21.74 5.52 5.44
CA ARG A 121 22.63 4.73 4.58
C ARG A 121 22.54 5.24 3.14
N ILE A 122 23.70 5.28 2.49
CA ILE A 122 23.84 5.61 1.07
C ILE A 122 24.33 4.34 0.37
N HIS A 123 23.63 3.89 -0.64
CA HIS A 123 23.95 2.66 -1.37
C HIS A 123 23.62 2.78 -2.86
N ASP A 124 23.94 1.74 -3.63
CA ASP A 124 23.67 1.64 -5.07
C ASP A 124 24.11 2.88 -5.86
N CYS A 125 25.32 3.34 -5.53
CA CYS A 125 25.94 4.48 -6.16
C CYS A 125 26.41 4.15 -7.57
N GLN A 126 26.26 5.10 -8.48
CA GLN A 126 26.74 5.02 -9.86
C GLN A 126 27.18 6.37 -10.39
N PHE A 127 28.14 6.33 -11.31
CA PHE A 127 28.59 7.50 -12.05
C PHE A 127 27.71 7.69 -13.30
N ILE A 128 27.27 8.92 -13.54
CA ILE A 128 26.41 9.23 -14.70
C ILE A 128 27.12 10.20 -15.65
N ASP A 129 27.53 11.36 -15.15
CA ASP A 129 28.31 12.36 -15.90
C ASP A 129 29.14 13.21 -14.94
N SER A 130 30.17 13.85 -15.48
CA SER A 130 31.03 14.80 -14.78
C SER A 130 30.40 16.17 -14.58
N ILE A 131 29.44 16.56 -15.43
CA ILE A 131 28.79 17.88 -15.38
C ILE A 131 27.28 17.69 -15.26
N GLN A 132 26.72 18.19 -14.16
CA GLN A 132 25.30 18.11 -13.89
C GLN A 132 24.74 19.42 -13.33
N SER A 133 23.47 19.67 -13.59
CA SER A 133 22.70 20.78 -13.05
C SER A 133 21.53 20.21 -12.26
N VAL A 134 21.52 20.43 -10.95
CA VAL A 134 20.56 19.85 -10.02
C VAL A 134 19.55 20.93 -9.64
N CYS A 135 18.26 20.66 -9.88
CA CYS A 135 17.19 21.48 -9.34
C CYS A 135 16.72 20.88 -8.03
N GLN A 136 17.00 21.57 -6.92
CA GLN A 136 16.54 21.14 -5.61
C GLN A 136 15.04 21.42 -5.42
N SER A 137 14.37 20.51 -4.74
CA SER A 137 12.99 20.70 -4.32
C SER A 137 12.89 21.72 -3.17
N PRO A 138 11.73 22.38 -3.00
CA PRO A 138 11.47 23.25 -1.86
C PRO A 138 11.71 22.55 -0.51
N GLU A 139 12.11 23.29 0.53
CA GLU A 139 12.43 22.74 1.86
C GLU A 139 11.27 21.97 2.53
N ASN A 140 10.04 22.38 2.20
CA ASN A 140 8.82 21.77 2.70
C ASN A 140 8.35 20.57 1.83
N SER A 141 9.06 20.24 0.77
CA SER A 141 8.75 19.10 -0.10
C SER A 141 9.19 17.79 0.55
N THR A 142 8.49 16.70 0.24
CA THR A 142 8.95 15.33 0.54
C THR A 142 10.13 14.92 -0.35
N ARG A 143 10.25 15.54 -1.53
CA ARG A 143 11.27 15.31 -2.56
C ARG A 143 12.55 16.10 -2.26
N ARG A 144 13.70 15.62 -2.74
CA ARG A 144 15.01 16.30 -2.69
C ARG A 144 15.31 17.07 -3.96
N TYR A 145 14.96 16.49 -5.11
CA TYR A 145 15.20 17.08 -6.43
C TYR A 145 13.92 17.03 -7.27
N GLU A 146 13.66 18.11 -8.03
CA GLU A 146 12.63 18.07 -9.06
C GLU A 146 13.16 17.41 -10.34
N TYR A 147 14.40 17.76 -10.70
CA TYR A 147 15.08 17.22 -11.86
C TYR A 147 16.60 17.30 -11.73
N VAL A 148 17.28 16.49 -12.54
CA VAL A 148 18.74 16.56 -12.71
C VAL A 148 19.06 16.51 -14.19
N LYS A 149 19.80 17.51 -14.67
CA LYS A 149 20.23 17.61 -16.07
C LYS A 149 21.72 17.30 -16.18
N TYR A 150 22.08 16.36 -17.04
CA TYR A 150 23.46 15.98 -17.36
C TYR A 150 23.81 16.48 -18.76
N GLY A 151 24.77 17.41 -18.84
CA GLY A 151 25.12 18.08 -20.09
C GLY A 151 23.90 18.69 -20.82
N GLU A 152 23.91 18.67 -22.16
CA GLU A 152 22.78 19.17 -22.97
C GLU A 152 21.74 18.11 -23.33
N ARG A 153 22.09 16.81 -23.21
CA ARG A 153 21.33 15.72 -23.85
C ARG A 153 20.54 14.84 -22.90
N LYS A 154 20.91 14.75 -21.62
CA LYS A 154 20.30 13.80 -20.67
C LYS A 154 19.62 14.54 -19.53
N TYR A 155 18.36 14.17 -19.30
CA TYR A 155 17.50 14.81 -18.31
C TYR A 155 16.79 13.74 -17.51
N LEU A 156 16.81 13.86 -16.19
CA LEU A 156 16.11 12.99 -15.24
C LEU A 156 15.00 13.78 -14.56
N GLY A 157 13.83 13.17 -14.40
CA GLY A 157 12.66 13.82 -13.83
C GLY A 157 11.84 14.58 -14.88
N LYS A 158 10.85 15.35 -14.43
CA LYS A 158 9.98 16.13 -15.32
C LYS A 158 10.62 17.47 -15.67
N ASN A 159 10.47 17.89 -16.93
CA ASN A 159 10.98 19.17 -17.43
C ASN A 159 10.08 20.33 -17.03
N GLU A 160 10.04 20.61 -15.73
CA GLU A 160 9.26 21.69 -15.12
C GLU A 160 10.18 22.81 -14.64
N LYS A 161 9.59 23.99 -14.38
CA LYS A 161 10.35 25.14 -13.87
C LYS A 161 10.93 24.82 -12.49
N CYS A 162 12.22 25.07 -12.32
CA CYS A 162 12.83 24.99 -11.01
C CYS A 162 12.35 26.16 -10.13
N TRP A 163 11.72 25.85 -9.01
CA TRP A 163 11.25 26.85 -8.05
C TRP A 163 12.36 27.40 -7.15
N ARG A 164 13.47 26.66 -7.03
CA ARG A 164 14.66 27.02 -6.27
C ARG A 164 15.85 27.26 -7.20
N ASP A 165 17.01 27.48 -6.58
CA ASP A 165 18.28 27.58 -7.28
C ASP A 165 18.64 26.26 -7.97
N VAL A 166 19.19 26.41 -9.18
CA VAL A 166 19.77 25.30 -9.93
C VAL A 166 21.27 25.28 -9.63
N ASN A 167 21.72 24.27 -8.88
CA ASN A 167 23.12 24.12 -8.54
C ASN A 167 23.85 23.44 -9.71
N LYS A 168 24.87 24.10 -10.25
CA LYS A 168 25.79 23.50 -11.21
C LYS A 168 26.86 22.76 -10.44
N VAL A 169 26.95 21.46 -10.68
CA VAL A 169 27.78 20.54 -9.94
C VAL A 169 28.71 19.87 -10.96
N GLN A 170 30.01 20.01 -10.75
CA GLN A 170 31.03 19.53 -11.68
C GLN A 170 32.12 18.76 -10.93
N SER A 171 32.54 17.61 -11.48
CA SER A 171 33.70 16.85 -11.01
C SER A 171 34.98 17.70 -11.09
N TRP A 172 35.88 17.52 -10.14
CA TRP A 172 37.12 18.32 -10.07
C TRP A 172 38.34 17.45 -9.83
N LYS A 173 39.50 17.92 -10.28
CA LYS A 173 40.78 17.28 -10.00
C LYS A 173 41.26 17.68 -8.61
N LYS A 174 41.42 16.69 -7.73
CA LYS A 174 42.03 16.87 -6.40
C LYS A 174 43.56 16.92 -6.49
N TRP A 175 44.14 16.12 -7.39
CA TRP A 175 45.57 16.13 -7.73
C TRP A 175 45.74 15.85 -9.23
N TYR A 176 46.98 15.89 -9.75
CA TYR A 176 47.29 15.71 -11.18
C TYR A 176 46.61 14.48 -11.84
N PHE A 177 46.49 13.36 -11.12
CA PHE A 177 45.91 12.10 -11.65
C PHE A 177 44.63 11.66 -10.92
N THR A 178 44.10 12.46 -9.98
CA THR A 178 42.96 12.07 -9.14
C THR A 178 41.82 13.04 -9.34
N GLU A 179 40.73 12.54 -9.92
CA GLU A 179 39.49 13.29 -10.15
C GLU A 179 38.41 12.81 -9.18
N CYS A 180 37.82 13.75 -8.44
CA CYS A 180 36.69 13.49 -7.57
C CYS A 180 35.41 13.70 -8.36
N THR A 181 34.61 12.64 -8.44
CA THR A 181 33.36 12.66 -9.20
C THR A 181 32.14 12.67 -8.27
N TYR A 182 31.04 13.21 -8.77
CA TYR A 182 29.76 13.12 -8.07
C TYR A 182 29.04 11.83 -8.45
N CYS A 183 28.62 11.10 -7.44
CA CYS A 183 27.89 9.85 -7.56
C CYS A 183 26.40 10.09 -7.38
N PHE A 184 25.60 9.43 -8.20
CA PHE A 184 24.17 9.30 -7.97
C PHE A 184 23.94 8.00 -7.19
N CYS A 185 23.37 8.10 -6.00
CA CYS A 185 23.14 7.00 -5.08
C CYS A 185 21.68 6.97 -4.62
N LEU A 186 21.31 5.92 -3.89
CA LEU A 186 20.07 5.87 -3.11
C LEU A 186 20.38 6.20 -1.64
N CYS A 187 19.56 7.06 -1.05
CA CYS A 187 19.59 7.45 0.35
C CYS A 187 18.42 6.80 1.07
N ASP A 188 18.74 5.93 2.02
CA ASP A 188 17.84 5.39 3.03
C ASP A 188 17.86 6.32 4.26
N GLU A 189 16.87 7.22 4.34
CA GLU A 189 16.80 8.29 5.33
C GLU A 189 16.26 7.78 6.69
N GLN A 190 16.87 8.21 7.81
CA GLN A 190 16.47 7.79 9.17
C GLN A 190 15.90 8.94 10.03
N ARG A 191 15.61 10.09 9.42
CA ARG A 191 15.05 11.28 10.10
C ARG A 191 13.51 11.21 10.21
N PRO A 192 12.87 12.08 11.02
CA PRO A 192 11.41 12.08 11.25
C PRO A 192 10.56 12.41 10.01
N LYS A 193 11.18 12.75 8.88
CA LYS A 193 10.50 12.95 7.60
C LYS A 193 10.42 11.66 6.76
N SER A 194 10.95 10.54 7.26
CA SER A 194 10.90 9.23 6.62
C SER A 194 9.92 8.33 7.35
N ASP A 195 8.98 7.75 6.62
CA ASP A 195 8.01 6.81 7.15
C ASP A 195 8.65 5.43 7.28
N ARG A 196 8.98 5.05 8.52
CA ARG A 196 9.56 3.73 8.83
C ARG A 196 8.69 2.87 9.73
N TYR A 197 7.65 3.47 10.31
CA TYR A 197 6.78 2.83 11.27
C TYR A 197 5.34 3.12 10.89
N PHE A 198 4.52 2.08 10.86
CA PHE A 198 3.08 2.20 10.72
C PHE A 198 2.44 2.16 12.10
N ASN A 199 1.46 3.03 12.33
CA ASN A 199 0.72 3.03 13.58
C ASN A 199 -0.20 1.81 13.64
N LEU A 200 -0.08 1.00 14.70
CA LEU A 200 -0.90 -0.19 14.93
C LEU A 200 -2.11 0.06 15.84
N ARG A 201 -2.45 1.34 16.10
CA ARG A 201 -3.64 1.68 16.88
C ARG A 201 -4.89 1.12 16.20
N GLU A 202 -5.74 0.49 17.01
CA GLU A 202 -7.03 -0.01 16.55
C GLU A 202 -7.89 1.13 15.96
N THR A 203 -8.52 0.85 14.83
CA THR A 203 -9.54 1.71 14.22
C THR A 203 -10.90 1.04 14.42
N LEU A 204 -11.87 1.82 14.91
CA LEU A 204 -13.23 1.34 15.14
C LEU A 204 -14.06 1.48 13.86
N SER A 205 -15.02 0.58 13.64
CA SER A 205 -15.99 0.75 12.57
C SER A 205 -16.86 1.99 12.83
N ASP A 206 -17.33 2.60 11.75
CA ASP A 206 -18.26 3.74 11.83
C ASP A 206 -19.61 3.29 12.43
N VAL A 207 -19.72 3.44 13.74
CA VAL A 207 -20.92 3.10 14.53
C VAL A 207 -22.11 3.99 14.18
N ASN A 208 -21.89 5.22 13.73
CA ASN A 208 -22.97 6.14 13.35
C ASN A 208 -23.64 5.69 12.05
N ALA A 209 -22.86 5.08 11.15
CA ALA A 209 -23.35 4.44 9.95
C ALA A 209 -23.83 2.98 10.17
N ASN A 210 -24.01 2.55 11.43
CA ASN A 210 -24.38 1.18 11.81
C ASN A 210 -23.44 0.10 11.24
N LYS A 211 -22.15 0.42 11.07
CA LYS A 211 -21.14 -0.57 10.66
C LYS A 211 -20.57 -1.25 11.92
N VAL A 212 -20.50 -2.58 11.88
CA VAL A 212 -19.99 -3.41 12.97
C VAL A 212 -18.90 -4.33 12.43
N VAL A 213 -17.78 -4.44 13.12
CA VAL A 213 -16.73 -5.43 12.79
C VAL A 213 -17.12 -6.79 13.34
N THR A 214 -17.48 -7.71 12.47
CA THR A 214 -17.90 -9.08 12.81
C THR A 214 -16.74 -10.07 12.59
N GLY A 215 -15.69 -9.92 13.41
CA GLY A 215 -14.53 -10.81 13.43
C GLY A 215 -13.35 -10.31 12.60
N VAL A 216 -12.14 -10.42 13.16
CA VAL A 216 -10.87 -10.17 12.47
C VAL A 216 -9.98 -11.38 12.71
N SER A 217 -9.69 -12.14 11.66
CA SER A 217 -8.62 -13.13 11.68
C SER A 217 -7.58 -12.73 10.65
N GLY A 218 -6.36 -12.45 11.10
CA GLY A 218 -5.25 -12.20 10.19
C GLY A 218 -4.80 -13.54 9.60
N VAL A 219 -4.93 -13.70 8.29
CA VAL A 219 -4.36 -14.87 7.59
C VAL A 219 -3.35 -14.36 6.57
N PHE A 220 -2.07 -14.54 6.87
CA PHE A 220 -1.01 -14.38 5.89
C PHE A 220 -1.00 -15.65 5.03
N THR A 221 -1.76 -15.65 3.93
CA THR A 221 -1.73 -16.77 2.98
C THR A 221 -0.61 -16.55 1.98
N SER A 222 0.45 -17.35 2.07
CA SER A 222 1.41 -17.55 0.98
C SER A 222 0.69 -18.26 -0.17
N SER A 223 0.41 -17.54 -1.26
CA SER A 223 -0.06 -18.15 -2.51
C SER A 223 1.12 -18.83 -3.20
N PRO A 224 1.00 -20.08 -3.69
CA PRO A 224 2.13 -20.81 -4.25
C PRO A 224 2.65 -20.26 -5.60
N GLU A 225 2.02 -19.25 -6.19
CA GLU A 225 2.37 -18.73 -7.51
C GLU A 225 2.94 -17.30 -7.53
N TRP A 226 3.09 -16.62 -6.38
CA TRP A 226 3.68 -15.27 -6.32
C TRP A 226 4.65 -15.14 -5.14
N THR A 227 5.75 -14.42 -5.35
CA THR A 227 6.75 -14.13 -4.30
C THR A 227 6.07 -13.64 -3.02
N ASP A 228 6.39 -14.27 -1.88
CA ASP A 228 5.80 -13.99 -0.55
C ASP A 228 6.02 -12.54 -0.05
N TYR A 229 6.74 -11.72 -0.81
CA TYR A 229 7.10 -10.36 -0.46
C TYR A 229 6.92 -9.42 -1.65
N LEU A 230 6.55 -8.19 -1.32
CA LEU A 230 6.50 -7.06 -2.22
C LEU A 230 7.56 -6.06 -1.76
N GLU A 231 8.49 -5.74 -2.65
CA GLU A 231 9.58 -4.81 -2.34
C GLU A 231 9.15 -3.36 -2.62
N PHE A 232 9.30 -2.49 -1.62
CA PHE A 232 9.17 -1.06 -1.81
C PHE A 232 10.44 -0.53 -2.47
N THR A 233 10.28 0.14 -3.60
CA THR A 233 11.38 0.71 -4.40
C THR A 233 11.02 2.12 -4.85
N ASN A 234 11.89 2.78 -5.60
CA ASN A 234 11.62 4.09 -6.18
C ASN A 234 11.03 3.97 -7.59
N ILE A 235 10.29 4.98 -8.05
CA ILE A 235 9.70 5.02 -9.42
C ILE A 235 10.78 4.96 -10.53
N GLY A 236 12.02 5.25 -10.17
CA GLY A 236 13.18 5.20 -11.04
C GLY A 236 13.73 6.58 -11.38
N MET A 237 15.00 6.60 -11.78
CA MET A 237 15.72 7.85 -12.04
C MET A 237 15.16 8.66 -13.20
N LEU A 238 14.73 7.99 -14.27
CA LEU A 238 14.26 8.66 -15.49
C LEU A 238 12.98 9.45 -15.24
N MET A 239 12.03 8.86 -14.51
CA MET A 239 10.70 9.42 -14.34
C MET A 239 10.67 10.58 -13.35
N ASP A 240 11.37 10.43 -12.22
CA ASP A 240 11.22 11.38 -11.11
C ASP A 240 12.50 11.56 -10.29
N VAL A 241 13.67 11.22 -10.83
CA VAL A 241 14.96 11.26 -10.12
C VAL A 241 14.97 10.34 -8.89
N ALA A 242 14.22 9.24 -8.93
CA ALA A 242 14.13 8.28 -7.83
C ALA A 242 13.61 8.91 -6.52
N GLN A 243 12.64 9.82 -6.57
CA GLN A 243 12.25 10.62 -5.39
C GLN A 243 11.01 10.09 -4.67
N SER A 244 10.14 9.38 -5.38
CA SER A 244 8.93 8.76 -4.84
C SER A 244 9.11 7.25 -4.66
N THR A 245 8.63 6.74 -3.53
CA THR A 245 8.62 5.31 -3.20
C THR A 245 7.29 4.68 -3.63
N ILE A 246 7.38 3.57 -4.34
CA ILE A 246 6.27 2.73 -4.80
C ILE A 246 6.43 1.31 -4.26
N PRO A 247 5.34 0.55 -4.13
CA PRO A 247 3.95 0.92 -4.43
C PRO A 247 3.37 1.94 -3.45
N TYR A 248 2.32 2.65 -3.87
CA TYR A 248 1.55 3.52 -2.97
C TYR A 248 0.57 2.70 -2.12
N ILE A 249 0.07 3.27 -1.03
CA ILE A 249 -0.89 2.61 -0.14
C ILE A 249 -2.29 3.14 -0.45
N ASP A 250 -3.22 2.27 -0.84
CA ASP A 250 -4.64 2.61 -0.94
C ASP A 250 -5.22 2.69 0.48
N ILE A 251 -5.71 3.87 0.85
CA ILE A 251 -6.21 4.15 2.20
C ILE A 251 -7.75 4.16 2.26
N GLN A 252 -8.40 3.73 1.18
CA GLN A 252 -9.85 3.69 1.14
C GLN A 252 -10.42 2.53 1.94
N ASP A 253 -11.53 2.80 2.63
CA ASP A 253 -12.27 1.77 3.36
C ASP A 253 -12.75 0.65 2.43
N VAL A 254 -12.55 -0.58 2.87
CA VAL A 254 -13.15 -1.79 2.28
C VAL A 254 -14.21 -2.30 3.24
N ALA A 255 -15.45 -2.39 2.76
CA ALA A 255 -16.59 -2.83 3.55
C ALA A 255 -17.50 -3.73 2.72
N SER A 256 -18.09 -4.73 3.37
CA SER A 256 -19.16 -5.53 2.78
C SER A 256 -20.49 -4.79 2.83
N ILE A 257 -21.16 -4.66 1.69
CA ILE A 257 -22.51 -4.10 1.60
C ILE A 257 -23.38 -5.13 0.86
N PRO A 258 -24.31 -5.83 1.53
CA PRO A 258 -24.68 -5.71 2.95
C PRO A 258 -23.60 -6.22 3.93
N PRO A 259 -23.67 -5.88 5.23
CA PRO A 259 -22.76 -6.40 6.25
C PRO A 259 -22.82 -7.94 6.33
N VAL A 260 -21.67 -8.60 6.27
CA VAL A 260 -21.54 -10.05 6.43
C VAL A 260 -20.51 -10.40 7.50
N ALA A 261 -20.56 -11.62 8.04
CA ALA A 261 -19.49 -12.12 8.91
C ALA A 261 -18.18 -12.22 8.11
N LEU A 262 -17.05 -11.83 8.72
CA LEU A 262 -15.74 -11.88 8.08
C LEU A 262 -14.95 -13.10 8.58
N ALA A 263 -14.32 -13.81 7.65
CA ALA A 263 -13.33 -14.83 7.96
C ALA A 263 -11.96 -14.22 8.23
N GLY A 264 -11.64 -13.06 7.63
CA GLY A 264 -10.34 -12.43 7.84
C GLY A 264 -10.14 -11.12 7.10
N ILE A 265 -8.98 -10.53 7.33
CA ILE A 265 -8.47 -9.36 6.59
C ILE A 265 -7.16 -9.73 5.91
N GLY A 266 -6.90 -9.09 4.78
CA GLY A 266 -5.68 -9.28 4.02
C GLY A 266 -5.24 -7.99 3.33
N ILE A 267 -4.13 -8.10 2.63
CA ILE A 267 -3.59 -7.05 1.78
C ILE A 267 -3.37 -7.66 0.41
N TYR A 268 -3.66 -6.90 -0.64
CA TYR A 268 -3.37 -7.29 -2.00
C TYR A 268 -2.60 -6.19 -2.73
N TYR A 269 -1.83 -6.60 -3.72
CA TYR A 269 -1.13 -5.70 -4.63
C TYR A 269 -1.92 -5.61 -5.93
N LYS A 270 -2.24 -4.40 -6.37
CA LYS A 270 -2.86 -4.12 -7.66
C LYS A 270 -1.96 -3.23 -8.49
N HIS A 271 -1.81 -3.55 -9.76
CA HIS A 271 -1.08 -2.73 -10.71
C HIS A 271 -1.74 -2.77 -12.08
N ARG A 272 -1.50 -1.73 -12.88
CA ARG A 272 -1.99 -1.67 -14.26
C ARG A 272 -0.86 -1.20 -15.17
N GLY A 273 -0.46 -2.05 -16.11
CA GLY A 273 0.60 -1.75 -17.06
C GLY A 273 1.93 -1.43 -16.35
N LEU A 274 2.54 -0.30 -16.71
CA LEU A 274 3.84 0.17 -16.22
C LEU A 274 3.75 1.07 -14.98
N ASN A 275 2.61 1.11 -14.28
CA ASN A 275 2.45 1.92 -13.08
C ASN A 275 3.00 1.18 -11.85
N GLY A 276 3.57 1.93 -10.89
CA GLY A 276 4.13 1.39 -9.64
C GLY A 276 3.13 0.70 -8.69
N GLY A 277 1.84 0.70 -9.03
CA GLY A 277 0.80 -0.03 -8.33
C GLY A 277 0.44 0.50 -6.95
N PHE A 278 -0.52 -0.17 -6.34
CA PHE A 278 -1.02 0.11 -4.99
C PHE A 278 -1.04 -1.16 -4.16
N VAL A 279 -0.70 -1.02 -2.89
CA VAL A 279 -0.97 -1.97 -1.83
C VAL A 279 -2.28 -1.56 -1.18
N ALA A 280 -3.26 -2.46 -1.15
CA ALA A 280 -4.60 -2.13 -0.70
C ALA A 280 -5.12 -3.19 0.28
N PRO A 281 -5.96 -2.79 1.27
CA PRO A 281 -6.62 -3.75 2.13
C PRO A 281 -7.65 -4.55 1.34
N GLN A 282 -7.88 -5.79 1.76
CA GLN A 282 -9.01 -6.62 1.31
C GLN A 282 -9.61 -7.33 2.52
N ILE A 283 -10.89 -7.70 2.41
CA ILE A 283 -11.58 -8.48 3.44
C ILE A 283 -12.01 -9.82 2.86
N ILE A 284 -12.08 -10.83 3.71
CA ILE A 284 -12.48 -12.18 3.35
C ILE A 284 -13.81 -12.46 4.07
N SER A 285 -14.88 -12.72 3.32
CA SER A 285 -16.18 -13.07 3.90
C SER A 285 -16.17 -14.49 4.45
N TYR A 286 -16.92 -14.70 5.53
CA TYR A 286 -17.07 -16.01 6.16
C TYR A 286 -17.89 -16.97 5.31
N ASP A 287 -17.41 -18.20 5.18
CA ASP A 287 -18.11 -19.27 4.49
C ASP A 287 -19.14 -19.91 5.43
N LEU A 288 -20.41 -19.64 5.17
CA LEU A 288 -21.53 -20.19 5.94
C LEU A 288 -21.90 -21.61 5.50
N SER A 289 -21.42 -22.09 4.34
CA SER A 289 -21.82 -23.38 3.75
C SER A 289 -21.70 -24.58 4.71
N PRO A 290 -20.67 -24.69 5.57
CA PRO A 290 -20.56 -25.78 6.54
C PRO A 290 -21.65 -25.77 7.63
N HIS A 291 -22.25 -24.61 7.91
CA HIS A 291 -23.28 -24.43 8.95
C HIS A 291 -24.70 -24.46 8.38
N LEU A 292 -24.85 -24.51 7.06
CA LEU A 292 -26.13 -24.73 6.40
C LEU A 292 -26.47 -26.23 6.47
N SER A 293 -26.85 -26.71 7.65
CA SER A 293 -27.43 -28.05 7.78
C SER A 293 -28.86 -28.03 7.26
N LEU A 294 -29.15 -28.87 6.26
CA LEU A 294 -30.52 -29.26 5.96
C LEU A 294 -31.09 -29.89 7.22
N ILE A 295 -32.25 -29.43 7.68
CA ILE A 295 -32.96 -30.07 8.79
C ILE A 295 -33.12 -31.55 8.40
N PRO A 296 -32.54 -32.51 9.15
CA PRO A 296 -32.63 -33.91 8.80
C PRO A 296 -34.11 -34.30 8.73
N ASN A 297 -34.47 -35.02 7.66
CA ASN A 297 -35.80 -35.54 7.38
C ASN A 297 -36.34 -36.42 8.52
#